data_AF-A0A164GCC5-F1
#
_entry.id   AF-A0A164GCC5-F1
#
_cell.length_a   1.000
_cell.length_b   1.000
_cell.length_c   1.000
_cell.angle_alpha   90.00
_cell.angle_beta   90.00
_cell.angle_gamma   90.00
#
_symmetry.space_group_name_H-M   'P 1'
#
loop_
_entity.id
_entity.type
_entity.pdbx_description
1 polymer ?
#
loop_
_entity_poly.entity_id
_entity_poly.type
_entity_poly.pdbx_seq_one_letter_code
_entity_poly.pdbx_strand_id
1 'polypeptide(L)'
;RPDLWAETHRALTVDSARWPEPIKKRFIGTGAHWKTGKAATKGKRQEMLREFGYGVPDIERAILSARNDATLVAQGEIQPYAIGSDGRTGVFNEMHFYDLPWPKAALEKLENEIVTMKVTLSYFVEPNLAGKAATRPDTYRSFGLRFDMKKRTETASRFRSRISASQAKDGTEA
;
A
#
# COMPACT_ATOMS: atom_id res chain seq x y z
N ARG A 1 9.68 7.15 -19.09
CA ARG A 1 8.58 8.12 -19.04
C ARG A 1 9.08 9.28 -18.20
N PRO A 2 9.59 10.35 -18.83
CA PRO A 2 10.24 11.46 -18.12
C PRO A 2 9.25 12.31 -17.30
N ASP A 3 7.95 12.06 -17.48
CA ASP A 3 6.79 12.73 -16.90
C ASP A 3 6.24 12.05 -15.62
N LEU A 4 6.84 10.93 -15.18
CA LEU A 4 6.43 10.27 -13.94
C LEU A 4 6.86 11.09 -12.72
N TRP A 5 6.04 11.07 -11.67
CA TRP A 5 6.31 11.76 -10.41
C TRP A 5 7.48 11.13 -9.67
N ALA A 6 8.11 11.89 -8.78
CA ALA A 6 9.23 11.38 -7.98
C ALA A 6 8.79 10.22 -7.06
N GLU A 7 7.56 10.29 -6.55
CA GLU A 7 6.85 9.26 -5.80
C GLU A 7 6.75 7.98 -6.62
N THR A 8 6.42 8.09 -7.91
CA THR A 8 6.30 6.94 -8.80
C THR A 8 7.64 6.31 -9.10
N HIS A 9 8.69 7.10 -9.32
CA HIS A 9 10.05 6.58 -9.45
C HIS A 9 10.49 5.83 -8.18
N ARG A 10 10.20 6.38 -6.99
CA ARG A 10 10.45 5.72 -5.71
C ARG A 10 9.65 4.43 -5.58
N ALA A 11 8.37 4.45 -5.96
CA ALA A 11 7.50 3.28 -5.94
C ALA A 11 8.05 2.18 -6.83
N LEU A 12 8.41 2.46 -8.09
CA LEU A 12 8.97 1.48 -9.02
C LEU A 12 10.30 0.90 -8.54
N THR A 13 11.13 1.72 -7.89
CA THR A 13 12.40 1.26 -7.29
C THR A 13 12.13 0.25 -6.18
N VAL A 14 11.18 0.52 -5.28
CA VAL A 14 10.79 -0.38 -4.20
C VAL A 14 10.01 -1.60 -4.72
N ASP A 15 9.19 -1.43 -5.75
CA ASP A 15 8.35 -2.48 -6.32
C ASP A 15 9.16 -3.51 -7.11
N SER A 16 10.21 -3.06 -7.81
CA SER A 16 11.14 -3.97 -8.47
C SER A 16 11.99 -4.77 -7.47
N ALA A 17 12.23 -4.23 -6.27
CA ALA A 17 13.15 -4.79 -5.30
C ALA A 17 12.80 -6.20 -4.81
N ARG A 18 13.85 -7.01 -4.62
CA ARG A 18 13.80 -8.37 -4.08
C ARG A 18 14.84 -8.54 -2.99
N TRP A 19 14.48 -9.20 -1.89
CA TRP A 19 15.47 -9.62 -0.91
C TRP A 19 16.31 -10.76 -1.50
N PRO A 20 17.66 -10.65 -1.49
CA PRO A 20 18.53 -11.74 -1.92
C PRO A 20 18.50 -12.89 -0.89
N GLU A 21 18.95 -14.07 -1.29
CA GLU A 21 19.23 -15.15 -0.34
C GLU A 21 20.51 -14.82 0.46
N PRO A 22 20.59 -15.15 1.77
CA PRO A 22 19.60 -15.88 2.57
C PRO A 22 18.53 -14.98 3.23
N ILE A 23 18.56 -13.67 3.01
CA ILE A 23 17.68 -12.68 3.67
C ILE A 23 16.21 -12.96 3.36
N LYS A 24 15.90 -13.35 2.12
CA LYS A 24 14.54 -13.68 1.68
C LYS A 24 13.83 -14.69 2.60
N LYS A 25 14.55 -15.72 3.08
CA LYS A 25 14.01 -16.74 4.01
C LYS A 25 13.63 -16.19 5.39
N ARG A 26 14.10 -15.00 5.76
CA ARG A 26 13.66 -14.32 7.00
C ARG A 26 12.29 -13.66 6.84
N PHE A 27 12.01 -13.12 5.65
CA PHE A 27 10.76 -12.40 5.35
C PHE A 27 9.63 -13.32 4.89
N ILE A 28 9.95 -14.29 4.04
CA ILE A 28 8.98 -15.18 3.41
C ILE A 28 9.10 -16.55 4.07
N GLY A 29 7.99 -17.04 4.64
CA GLY A 29 7.92 -18.39 5.18
C GLY A 29 8.03 -19.47 4.12
N THR A 30 7.92 -20.73 4.54
CA THR A 30 7.81 -21.86 3.62
C THR A 30 6.37 -21.97 3.07
N GLY A 31 6.25 -22.30 1.78
CA GLY A 31 4.97 -22.52 1.09
C GLY A 31 4.35 -21.29 0.43
N ALA A 32 3.08 -21.42 0.04
CA ALA A 32 2.28 -20.46 -0.71
C ALA A 32 1.94 -19.14 0.02
N HIS A 33 2.27 -19.05 1.30
CA HIS A 33 1.73 -18.04 2.20
C HIS A 33 2.84 -17.15 2.77
N TRP A 34 2.85 -15.88 2.36
CA TRP A 34 3.76 -14.84 2.88
C TRP A 34 3.65 -14.58 4.39
N LYS A 35 2.68 -15.20 5.09
CA LYS A 35 2.38 -15.01 6.51
C LYS A 35 2.97 -16.09 7.43
N THR A 36 3.58 -17.15 6.89
CA THR A 36 4.06 -18.31 7.68
C THR A 36 5.52 -18.21 8.13
N GLY A 37 6.22 -17.11 7.81
CA GLY A 37 7.65 -16.94 8.10
C GLY A 37 7.94 -16.32 9.47
N LYS A 38 9.24 -16.15 9.78
CA LYS A 38 9.71 -15.43 10.99
C LYS A 38 9.18 -13.99 11.08
N ALA A 39 8.69 -13.44 9.97
CA ALA A 39 8.02 -12.16 9.86
C ALA A 39 6.47 -12.23 10.01
N ALA A 40 5.92 -13.26 10.65
CA ALA A 40 4.46 -13.44 10.76
C ALA A 40 3.75 -12.22 11.39
N THR A 41 4.34 -11.61 12.41
CA THR A 41 3.76 -10.45 13.10
C THR A 41 4.11 -9.13 12.42
N LYS A 42 3.26 -8.12 12.59
CA LYS A 42 3.48 -6.77 12.07
C LYS A 42 4.77 -6.15 12.65
N GLY A 43 4.98 -6.29 13.96
CA GLY A 43 6.17 -5.75 14.64
C GLY A 43 7.47 -6.35 14.12
N LYS A 44 7.52 -7.68 13.95
CA LYS A 44 8.74 -8.33 13.44
C LYS A 44 9.04 -7.96 11.98
N ARG A 45 8.01 -7.78 11.15
CA ARG A 45 8.17 -7.21 9.79
C ARG A 45 8.80 -5.82 9.82
N GLN A 46 8.33 -4.95 10.70
CA GLN A 46 8.86 -3.59 10.81
C GLN A 46 10.32 -3.58 11.25
N GLU A 47 10.69 -4.41 12.22
CA GLU A 47 12.08 -4.59 12.66
C GLU A 47 12.98 -5.03 11.49
N MET A 48 12.57 -6.07 10.76
CA MET A 48 13.34 -6.57 9.62
C MET A 48 13.44 -5.54 8.48
N LEU A 49 12.37 -4.77 8.22
CA LEU A 49 12.40 -3.69 7.23
C LEU A 49 13.36 -2.57 7.63
N ARG A 50 13.56 -2.30 8.92
CA ARG A 50 14.58 -1.34 9.40
C ARG A 50 16.00 -1.85 9.20
N GLU A 51 16.21 -3.16 9.34
CA GLU A 51 17.52 -3.80 9.20
C GLU A 51 17.92 -3.99 7.74
N PHE A 52 17.01 -4.49 6.89
CA PHE A 52 17.31 -4.94 5.53
C PHE A 52 16.67 -4.09 4.42
N GLY A 53 15.84 -3.11 4.78
CA GLY A 53 15.06 -2.35 3.81
C GLY A 53 14.10 -3.23 3.00
N TYR A 54 13.77 -2.76 1.80
CA TYR A 54 12.84 -3.42 0.87
C TYR A 54 13.50 -4.42 -0.09
N GLY A 55 14.80 -4.66 0.07
CA GLY A 55 15.60 -5.51 -0.81
C GLY A 55 16.42 -4.72 -1.84
N VAL A 56 16.98 -5.43 -2.81
CA VAL A 56 17.81 -4.86 -3.88
C VAL A 56 16.93 -4.56 -5.10
N PRO A 57 16.81 -3.30 -5.55
CA PRO A 57 16.07 -2.93 -6.75
C PRO A 57 16.60 -3.61 -8.01
N ASP A 58 15.70 -3.90 -8.95
CA ASP A 58 16.02 -4.46 -10.27
C ASP A 58 15.58 -3.45 -11.33
N ILE A 59 16.56 -2.82 -11.98
CA ILE A 59 16.30 -1.71 -12.91
C ILE A 59 15.53 -2.15 -14.16
N GLU A 60 15.85 -3.33 -14.71
CA GLU A 60 15.17 -3.86 -15.89
C GLU A 60 13.70 -4.12 -15.57
N ARG A 61 13.45 -4.73 -14.40
CA ARG A 61 12.08 -4.94 -13.93
C ARG A 61 11.34 -3.62 -13.70
N ALA A 62 11.97 -2.63 -13.09
CA ALA A 62 11.36 -1.31 -12.87
C ALA A 62 10.95 -0.65 -14.21
N ILE A 63 11.80 -0.75 -15.23
CA ILE A 63 11.51 -0.23 -16.58
C ILE A 63 10.34 -1.00 -17.22
N LEU A 64 10.31 -2.33 -17.10
CA LEU A 64 9.22 -3.15 -17.62
C LEU A 64 7.89 -2.86 -16.92
N SER A 65 7.88 -2.76 -15.59
CA SER A 65 6.67 -2.39 -14.81
C SER A 65 6.14 -1.00 -15.16
N ALA A 66 7.00 -0.08 -15.58
CA ALA A 66 6.58 1.26 -16.01
C ALA A 66 6.02 1.32 -17.45
N ARG A 67 6.28 0.29 -18.28
CA ARG A 67 5.98 0.32 -19.72
C ARG A 67 4.98 -0.74 -20.18
N ASN A 68 5.21 -2.00 -19.80
CA ASN A 68 4.70 -3.16 -20.53
C ASN A 68 4.20 -4.31 -19.64
N ASP A 69 4.49 -4.32 -18.33
CA ASP A 69 4.03 -5.40 -17.44
C ASP A 69 2.55 -5.20 -17.04
N ALA A 70 1.92 -6.24 -16.47
CA ALA A 70 0.56 -6.17 -15.89
C ALA A 70 0.54 -5.35 -14.57
N THR A 71 1.08 -4.13 -14.62
CA THR A 71 1.23 -3.20 -13.51
C THR A 71 0.33 -1.99 -13.76
N LEU A 72 -0.58 -1.73 -12.82
CA LEU A 72 -1.32 -0.47 -12.80
C LEU A 72 -0.48 0.59 -12.07
N VAL A 73 -0.15 1.67 -12.77
CA VAL A 73 0.44 2.86 -12.16
C VAL A 73 -0.62 3.95 -12.08
N ALA A 74 -0.93 4.40 -10.87
CA ALA A 74 -1.84 5.52 -10.62
C ALA A 74 -1.08 6.62 -9.87
N GLN A 75 -1.21 7.86 -10.35
CA GLN A 75 -0.69 9.07 -9.71
C GLN A 75 -1.88 9.96 -9.37
N GLY A 76 -1.81 10.66 -8.24
CA GLY A 76 -2.86 11.58 -7.84
C GLY A 76 -2.56 12.23 -6.50
N GLU A 77 -3.08 13.44 -6.34
CA GLU A 77 -3.15 14.10 -5.04
C GLU A 77 -4.33 13.53 -4.24
N ILE A 78 -4.25 13.62 -2.92
CA ILE A 78 -5.33 13.21 -2.02
C ILE A 78 -5.34 14.13 -0.80
N GLN A 79 -6.51 14.61 -0.42
CA GLN A 79 -6.73 15.34 0.82
C GLN A 79 -7.42 14.40 1.84
N PRO A 80 -6.67 13.57 2.57
CA PRO A 80 -7.23 12.49 3.40
C PRO A 80 -8.01 12.98 4.62
N TYR A 81 -7.82 14.24 5.02
CA TYR A 81 -8.44 14.83 6.20
C TYR A 81 -9.05 16.19 5.88
N ALA A 82 -10.15 16.51 6.56
CA ALA A 82 -10.80 17.82 6.52
C ALA A 82 -11.27 18.22 7.93
N ILE A 83 -11.63 19.49 8.09
CA ILE A 83 -12.33 19.96 9.30
C ILE A 83 -13.80 19.57 9.17
N GLY A 84 -14.34 18.95 10.22
CA GLY A 84 -15.73 18.54 10.31
C GLY A 84 -16.69 19.73 10.34
N SER A 85 -17.98 19.44 10.23
CA SER A 85 -19.04 20.47 10.19
C SER A 85 -19.12 21.33 11.46
N ASP A 86 -18.52 20.88 12.57
CA ASP A 86 -18.41 21.63 13.83
C ASP A 86 -17.29 22.70 13.81
N GLY A 87 -16.50 22.76 12.73
CA GLY A 87 -15.39 23.70 12.56
C GLY A 87 -14.18 23.41 13.46
N ARG A 88 -14.16 22.27 14.16
CA ARG A 88 -13.16 21.98 15.20
C ARG A 88 -12.55 20.58 15.08
N THR A 89 -13.34 19.59 14.74
CA THR A 89 -12.90 18.19 14.76
C THR A 89 -12.30 17.80 13.41
N GLY A 90 -11.12 17.19 13.41
CA GLY A 90 -10.56 16.57 12.21
C GLY A 90 -11.34 15.30 11.83
N VAL A 91 -11.76 15.20 10.57
CA VAL A 91 -12.47 14.03 10.03
C VAL A 91 -11.73 13.46 8.82
N PHE A 92 -11.94 12.18 8.54
CA PHE A 92 -11.51 11.59 7.27
C PHE A 92 -12.31 12.19 6.11
N ASN A 93 -11.65 12.43 4.98
CA ASN A 93 -12.23 13.09 3.82
C ASN A 93 -12.18 12.19 2.57
N GLU A 94 -11.01 12.10 1.93
CA GLU A 94 -10.89 11.41 0.65
C GLU A 94 -10.32 9.99 0.75
N MET A 95 -10.70 9.17 -0.22
CA MET A 95 -10.15 7.84 -0.48
C MET A 95 -10.19 7.55 -1.98
N HIS A 96 -9.18 6.88 -2.50
CA HIS A 96 -9.13 6.49 -3.91
C HIS A 96 -9.59 5.05 -4.09
N PHE A 97 -10.41 4.83 -5.13
CA PHE A 97 -10.84 3.51 -5.56
C PHE A 97 -10.32 3.26 -6.98
N TYR A 98 -9.68 2.12 -7.17
CA TYR A 98 -9.12 1.72 -8.46
C TYR A 98 -9.71 0.38 -8.87
N ASP A 99 -10.24 0.32 -10.09
CA ASP A 99 -10.55 -0.94 -10.74
C ASP A 99 -9.27 -1.49 -11.37
N LEU A 100 -8.84 -2.64 -10.87
CA LEU A 100 -7.63 -3.29 -11.37
C LEU A 100 -7.94 -3.94 -12.74
N PRO A 101 -7.14 -3.64 -13.78
CA PRO A 101 -7.31 -4.24 -15.11
C PRO A 101 -6.78 -5.68 -15.10
N TRP A 102 -7.56 -6.59 -14.49
CA TRP A 102 -7.16 -7.98 -14.34
C TRP A 102 -6.88 -8.64 -15.69
N PRO A 103 -5.70 -9.24 -15.88
CA PRO A 103 -5.39 -10.00 -17.09
C PRO A 103 -6.09 -11.37 -17.03
N LYS A 104 -7.43 -11.37 -17.13
CA LYS A 104 -8.30 -12.55 -16.89
C LYS A 104 -7.84 -13.77 -17.68
N ALA A 105 -7.62 -13.63 -18.98
CA ALA A 105 -7.19 -14.73 -19.84
C ALA A 105 -5.82 -15.31 -19.45
N ALA A 106 -4.90 -14.49 -18.92
CA ALA A 106 -3.61 -14.98 -18.42
C ALA A 106 -3.76 -15.68 -17.06
N LEU A 107 -4.59 -15.13 -16.17
CA LEU A 107 -4.87 -15.73 -14.86
C LEU A 107 -5.64 -17.05 -14.97
N GLU A 108 -6.58 -17.16 -15.92
CA GLU A 108 -7.33 -18.39 -16.18
C GLU A 108 -6.42 -19.52 -16.67
N LYS A 109 -5.41 -19.22 -17.49
CA LYS A 109 -4.41 -20.19 -17.96
C LYS A 109 -3.51 -20.74 -16.86
N LEU A 110 -3.41 -20.04 -15.73
CA LEU A 110 -2.62 -20.47 -14.59
C LEU A 110 -3.38 -21.47 -13.69
N GLU A 111 -4.67 -21.70 -13.93
CA GLU A 111 -5.51 -22.65 -13.18
C GLU A 111 -5.37 -22.51 -11.65
N ASN A 112 -4.80 -23.49 -10.97
CA ASN A 112 -4.66 -23.54 -9.50
C ASN A 112 -3.30 -23.01 -9.00
N GLU A 113 -2.53 -22.35 -9.86
CA GLU A 113 -1.25 -21.77 -9.47
C GLU A 113 -1.41 -20.60 -8.50
N ILE A 114 -0.46 -20.48 -7.58
CA ILE A 114 -0.44 -19.41 -6.59
C ILE A 114 0.14 -18.15 -7.23
N VAL A 115 -0.73 -17.17 -7.44
CA VAL A 115 -0.32 -15.83 -7.91
C VAL A 115 -0.10 -14.87 -6.74
N THR A 116 0.89 -14.00 -6.87
CA THR A 116 1.19 -12.96 -5.88
C THR A 116 0.94 -11.59 -6.49
N MET A 117 0.12 -10.77 -5.83
CA MET A 117 -0.03 -9.35 -6.13
C MET A 117 0.91 -8.55 -5.24
N LYS A 118 1.79 -7.74 -5.83
CA LYS A 118 2.59 -6.74 -5.12
C LYS A 118 1.91 -5.38 -5.23
N VAL A 119 1.85 -4.65 -4.13
CA VAL A 119 1.30 -3.29 -4.06
C VAL A 119 2.31 -2.41 -3.36
N THR A 120 2.71 -1.32 -4.01
CA THR A 120 3.63 -0.34 -3.46
C THR A 120 2.93 1.01 -3.40
N LEU A 121 2.80 1.55 -2.19
CA LEU A 121 2.24 2.88 -1.94
C LEU A 121 3.38 3.85 -1.65
N SER A 122 3.51 4.89 -2.46
CA SER A 122 4.51 5.95 -2.29
C SER A 122 3.82 7.30 -2.42
N TYR A 123 4.10 8.19 -1.47
CA TYR A 123 3.52 9.53 -1.41
C TYR A 123 4.49 10.45 -0.67
N PHE A 124 4.47 11.73 -1.01
CA PHE A 124 5.02 12.80 -0.18
C PHE A 124 3.89 13.46 0.59
N VAL A 125 4.22 13.94 1.79
CA VAL A 125 3.26 14.63 2.66
C VAL A 125 3.78 16.04 2.85
N GLU A 126 2.90 17.03 2.74
CA GLU A 126 3.24 18.39 3.09
C GLU A 126 3.58 18.48 4.58
N PRO A 127 4.68 19.16 4.96
CA PRO A 127 5.09 19.24 6.35
C PRO A 127 4.06 20.01 7.18
N ASN A 128 3.65 19.45 8.32
CA ASN A 128 2.90 20.22 9.29
C ASN A 128 3.81 21.21 10.03
N LEU A 129 3.62 22.50 9.77
CA LEU A 129 4.38 23.59 10.40
C LEU A 129 4.00 23.83 11.87
N ALA A 130 2.92 23.24 12.37
CA ALA A 130 2.36 23.54 13.70
C ALA A 130 3.01 22.78 14.87
N GLY A 131 3.98 21.90 14.64
CA GLY A 131 4.85 21.30 15.67
C GLY A 131 4.20 20.37 16.72
N LYS A 132 2.90 20.07 16.63
CA LYS A 132 2.20 19.17 17.56
C LYS A 132 2.16 17.73 17.04
N ALA A 133 2.62 16.76 17.84
CA ALA A 133 2.47 15.31 17.66
C ALA A 133 1.58 14.75 18.79
N ALA A 134 0.80 13.66 18.75
CA ALA A 134 0.16 12.73 17.78
C ALA A 134 -1.05 12.15 18.58
N THR A 135 -2.25 11.80 18.05
CA THR A 135 -2.66 10.47 17.53
C THR A 135 -4.00 10.48 16.74
N ARG A 136 -4.70 11.62 16.65
CA ARG A 136 -6.03 11.80 16.02
C ARG A 136 -5.94 12.17 14.52
N PRO A 137 -7.02 12.13 13.70
CA PRO A 137 -7.01 12.64 12.32
C PRO A 137 -6.54 14.10 12.22
N ASP A 138 -6.79 14.90 13.26
CA ASP A 138 -6.30 16.28 13.46
C ASP A 138 -4.82 16.37 13.89
N THR A 139 -4.11 15.25 13.98
CA THR A 139 -2.67 15.22 14.30
C THR A 139 -1.85 14.65 13.15
N TYR A 140 -0.74 15.32 12.88
CA TYR A 140 0.12 15.01 11.74
C TYR A 140 0.79 13.64 11.89
N ARG A 141 0.52 12.75 10.93
CA ARG A 141 1.30 11.52 10.74
C ARG A 141 2.10 11.66 9.45
N SER A 142 3.42 11.71 9.55
CA SER A 142 4.33 11.73 8.37
C SER A 142 4.18 10.48 7.48
N PHE A 143 3.44 9.47 7.94
CA PHE A 143 3.02 8.29 7.18
C PHE A 143 1.73 7.73 7.79
N GLY A 144 0.83 7.17 6.99
CA GLY A 144 -0.40 6.58 7.52
C GLY A 144 -1.43 6.12 6.49
N LEU A 145 -1.25 6.41 5.20
CA LEU A 145 -2.12 5.88 4.16
C LEU A 145 -2.07 4.35 4.16
N ARG A 146 -3.25 3.75 4.02
CA ARG A 146 -3.46 2.30 3.99
C ARG A 146 -4.19 1.95 2.70
N PHE A 147 -4.10 0.70 2.31
CA PHE A 147 -4.89 0.15 1.21
C PHE A 147 -5.59 -1.13 1.67
N ASP A 148 -6.65 -1.48 0.97
CA ASP A 148 -7.35 -2.74 1.14
C ASP A 148 -7.93 -3.19 -0.20
N MET A 149 -8.19 -4.48 -0.33
CA MET A 149 -8.67 -5.11 -1.54
C MET A 149 -10.10 -5.61 -1.35
N LYS A 150 -10.91 -5.45 -2.39
CA LYS A 150 -12.23 -6.07 -2.46
C LYS A 150 -12.08 -7.60 -2.40
N LYS A 151 -12.85 -8.25 -1.51
CA LYS A 151 -12.83 -9.71 -1.42
C LYS A 151 -13.53 -10.34 -2.63
N ARG A 152 -13.16 -11.59 -2.97
CA ARG A 152 -13.73 -12.35 -4.10
C ARG A 152 -15.26 -12.38 -4.10
N THR A 153 -15.86 -12.64 -2.94
CA THR A 153 -17.32 -12.79 -2.75
C THR A 153 -18.03 -11.49 -2.33
N GLU A 154 -17.29 -10.38 -2.24
CA GLU A 154 -17.85 -9.09 -1.83
C GLU A 154 -18.35 -8.31 -3.05
N THR A 155 -19.42 -7.52 -2.91
CA THR A 155 -19.87 -6.59 -3.96
C THR A 155 -19.15 -5.25 -3.84
N ALA A 156 -19.12 -4.44 -4.91
CA ALA A 156 -18.47 -3.13 -4.86
C ALA A 156 -19.08 -2.19 -3.79
N SER A 157 -20.41 -2.18 -3.65
CA SER A 157 -21.10 -1.43 -2.60
C SER A 157 -20.69 -1.90 -1.20
N ARG A 158 -20.70 -3.21 -0.96
CA ARG A 158 -20.35 -3.78 0.35
C ARG A 158 -18.88 -3.51 0.72
N PHE A 159 -17.99 -3.54 -0.27
CA PHE A 159 -16.59 -3.13 -0.10
C PHE A 159 -16.47 -1.67 0.34
N ARG A 160 -17.11 -0.74 -0.37
CA ARG A 160 -17.11 0.68 -0.03
C ARG A 160 -17.63 0.91 1.40
N SER A 161 -18.77 0.32 1.75
CA SER A 161 -19.34 0.43 3.09
C SER A 161 -18.39 -0.11 4.18
N ARG A 162 -17.72 -1.24 3.94
CA ARG A 162 -16.76 -1.82 4.89
C ARG A 162 -15.56 -0.91 5.13
N ILE A 163 -15.00 -0.32 4.06
CA ILE A 163 -13.88 0.62 4.18
C ILE A 163 -14.31 1.87 4.94
N SER A 164 -15.44 2.48 4.59
CA SER A 164 -15.98 3.64 5.30
C SER A 164 -16.22 3.36 6.80
N ALA A 165 -16.79 2.21 7.14
CA ALA A 165 -17.03 1.82 8.53
C ALA A 165 -15.73 1.60 9.33
N SER A 166 -14.67 1.09 8.69
CA SER A 166 -13.36 0.94 9.33
C SER A 166 -12.71 2.29 9.68
N GLN A 167 -12.88 3.31 8.83
CA GLN A 167 -12.38 4.65 9.10
C GLN A 167 -13.11 5.31 10.28
N ALA A 168 -14.42 5.11 10.38
CA ALA A 168 -15.20 5.61 11.50
C ALA A 168 -14.68 5.05 12.84
N LYS A 169 -14.45 3.72 12.91
CA LYS A 169 -13.93 3.06 14.12
C LYS A 169 -12.52 3.52 14.50
N ASP A 170 -11.61 3.63 13.54
CA ASP A 170 -10.24 4.11 13.79
C ASP A 170 -10.19 5.56 14.30
N GLY A 171 -11.25 6.35 14.06
CA GLY A 171 -11.41 7.70 14.61
C GLY A 171 -12.10 7.76 15.98
N THR A 172 -12.63 6.63 16.50
CA THR A 172 -13.37 6.56 17.77
C THR A 172 -12.62 5.84 18.89
N GLU A 173 -11.40 5.36 18.68
CA GLU A 173 -10.57 4.87 19.79
C GLU A 173 -10.13 6.07 20.65
N ALA A 174 -10.89 6.30 21.72
CA ALA A 174 -10.64 7.21 22.82
C ALA A 174 -10.28 6.42 24.09
#